data_AF-A0A6N9SBD0-F1
#
_entry.id   AF-A0A6N9SBD0-F1
#
_cell.length_a   1.000
_cell.length_b   1.000
_cell.length_c   1.000
_cell.angle_alpha   90.00
_cell.angle_beta   90.00
_cell.angle_gamma   90.00
#
_symmetry.space_group_name_H-M   'P 1'
#
loop_
_entity.id
_entity.type
_entity.pdbx_description
1 polymer ?
#
loop_
_entity_poly.entity_id
_entity_poly.type
_entity_poly.pdbx_seq_one_letter_code
_entity_poly.pdbx_strand_id
1 'polypeptide(L)'
;LGDKTRMNDLARAETAFIRPVPSSGHLGGASQRARELMLLCEAAGYDVVIVETVGVGQSETEVARMVDCFISLQIAGGGDDLQGIKKGLMEVADLIVINKDDGDNHTNVAIARHMYESALHILRRKYDEWQPRVLTCSALEKRGIDEIWHAIIDFKTALTASGRLQQVRQQQSVEWLRKQTEEEVLNHLFANEDFDRYYRQTLLAVKNNTLSPRTGLRQLSEFIQTQYFD
;
A
#
# COMPACT_ATOMS: atom_id res chain seq x y z
N LEU A 1 -3.45 16.80 0.14
CA LEU A 1 -4.30 17.20 1.28
C LEU A 1 -4.67 15.95 2.08
N GLY A 2 -3.83 15.56 3.04
CA GLY A 2 -4.20 14.62 4.09
C GLY A 2 -4.99 15.51 5.01
N ASP A 3 -6.30 15.28 5.00
CA ASP A 3 -7.25 16.27 5.45
C ASP A 3 -7.13 16.41 6.97
N LYS A 4 -6.27 17.34 7.44
CA LYS A 4 -6.07 17.65 8.86
C LYS A 4 -7.41 17.99 9.55
N THR A 5 -8.45 18.33 8.78
CA THR A 5 -9.80 18.55 9.29
C THR A 5 -10.49 17.27 9.79
N ARG A 6 -10.04 16.08 9.37
CA ARG A 6 -10.56 14.77 9.81
C ARG A 6 -9.88 14.25 11.08
N MET A 7 -8.67 14.73 11.37
CA MET A 7 -7.86 14.31 12.52
C MET A 7 -7.52 15.52 13.40
N ASN A 8 -8.55 16.22 13.87
CA ASN A 8 -8.39 17.50 14.57
C ASN A 8 -7.50 17.41 15.82
N ASP A 9 -7.66 16.35 16.61
CA ASP A 9 -6.87 16.15 17.84
C ASP A 9 -5.39 15.94 17.51
N LEU A 10 -5.08 15.03 16.58
CA LEU A 10 -3.71 14.77 16.13
C LEU A 10 -3.10 15.96 15.39
N ALA A 11 -3.90 16.73 14.64
CA ALA A 11 -3.41 17.92 13.94
C ALA A 11 -2.94 19.03 14.89
N ARG A 12 -3.35 18.99 16.16
CA ARG A 12 -2.95 19.92 17.22
C ARG A 12 -1.89 19.34 18.16
N ALA A 13 -1.66 18.04 18.15
CA ALA A 13 -0.68 17.40 19.01
C ALA A 13 0.74 17.72 18.52
N GLU A 14 1.56 18.30 19.40
CA GLU A 14 2.97 18.63 19.08
C GLU A 14 3.82 17.39 18.79
N THR A 15 3.42 16.24 19.32
CA THR A 15 4.07 14.94 19.12
C THR A 15 3.62 14.23 17.84
N ALA A 16 2.67 14.78 17.09
CA ALA A 16 2.16 14.16 15.87
C ALA A 16 2.54 14.98 14.62
N PHE A 17 2.99 14.29 13.58
CA PHE A 17 3.30 14.89 12.29
C PHE A 17 2.44 14.26 11.19
N ILE A 18 1.58 15.08 10.56
CA ILE A 18 0.65 14.64 9.52
C ILE A 18 1.02 15.30 8.19
N ARG A 19 1.28 14.47 7.16
CA ARG A 19 1.67 14.94 5.83
C ARG A 19 0.91 14.20 4.71
N PRO A 20 0.21 14.93 3.81
CA PRO A 20 -0.22 14.33 2.54
C PRO A 20 0.95 13.92 1.66
N VAL A 21 0.82 12.74 1.07
CA VAL A 21 1.69 12.30 -0.03
C VAL A 21 0.88 12.34 -1.33
N PRO A 22 1.22 13.20 -2.31
CA PRO A 22 0.50 13.26 -3.58
C PRO A 22 0.88 12.07 -4.49
N SER A 23 -0.09 11.52 -5.22
CA SER A 23 0.13 10.64 -6.36
C SER A 23 0.61 11.46 -7.55
N SER A 24 1.91 11.40 -7.85
CA SER A 24 2.61 12.23 -8.83
C SER A 24 2.25 11.96 -10.31
N GLY A 25 0.98 11.71 -10.64
CA GLY A 25 0.51 11.42 -12.01
C GLY A 25 0.89 10.05 -12.57
N HIS A 26 1.69 9.27 -11.84
CA HIS A 26 2.11 7.91 -12.19
C HIS A 26 1.58 6.92 -11.15
N LEU A 27 1.08 5.77 -11.62
CA LEU A 27 0.80 4.60 -10.78
C LEU A 27 2.14 4.12 -10.20
N GLY A 28 2.47 4.54 -8.97
CA GLY A 28 3.72 4.20 -8.27
C GLY A 28 4.37 5.38 -7.52
N GLY A 29 4.32 6.59 -8.08
CA GLY A 29 5.07 7.74 -7.52
C GLY A 29 4.62 8.24 -6.13
N ALA A 30 3.44 7.85 -5.65
CA ALA A 30 3.01 8.10 -4.28
C ALA A 30 3.75 7.19 -3.27
N SER A 31 3.95 5.91 -3.61
CA SER A 31 4.56 4.94 -2.70
C SER A 31 6.06 5.21 -2.52
N GLN A 32 6.74 5.70 -3.57
CA GLN A 32 8.13 6.19 -3.48
C GLN A 32 8.28 7.29 -2.43
N ARG A 33 7.57 8.41 -2.62
CA ARG A 33 7.67 9.57 -1.72
C ARG A 33 7.20 9.24 -0.31
N ALA A 34 6.23 8.34 -0.17
CA ALA A 34 5.82 7.83 1.13
C ALA A 34 6.98 7.12 1.83
N ARG A 35 7.72 6.23 1.15
CA ARG A 35 8.86 5.53 1.75
C ARG A 35 10.00 6.47 2.14
N GLU A 36 10.35 7.43 1.29
CA GLU A 36 11.37 8.42 1.62
C GLU A 36 10.96 9.25 2.84
N LEU A 37 9.69 9.64 2.91
CA LEU A 37 9.15 10.36 4.06
C LEU A 37 9.15 9.49 5.33
N MET A 38 8.85 8.20 5.23
CA MET A 38 8.95 7.27 6.37
C MET A 38 10.37 7.25 6.94
N LEU A 39 11.39 7.14 6.09
CA LEU A 39 12.80 7.17 6.51
C LEU A 39 13.18 8.50 7.16
N LEU A 40 12.67 9.62 6.64
CA LEU A 40 12.87 10.94 7.24
C LEU A 40 12.20 11.05 8.61
N CYS A 41 11.00 10.50 8.78
CA CYS A 41 10.32 10.45 10.08
C CYS A 41 11.10 9.60 11.08
N GLU A 42 11.56 8.41 10.68
CA GLU A 42 12.40 7.56 11.53
C GLU A 42 13.70 8.28 11.94
N ALA A 43 14.39 8.93 10.99
CA ALA A 43 15.60 9.70 11.27
C ALA A 43 15.34 10.93 12.16
N ALA A 44 14.14 11.51 12.11
CA ALA A 44 13.71 12.59 12.97
C ALA A 44 13.30 12.14 14.39
N GLY A 45 13.36 10.82 14.67
CA GLY A 45 13.08 10.26 16.00
C GLY A 45 11.64 9.84 16.24
N TYR A 46 10.80 9.78 15.20
CA TYR A 46 9.48 9.15 15.31
C TYR A 46 9.65 7.63 15.39
N ASP A 47 9.09 7.02 16.43
CA ASP A 47 9.12 5.58 16.69
C ASP A 47 7.91 4.83 16.12
N VAL A 48 6.86 5.57 15.75
CA VAL A 48 5.65 5.07 15.11
C VAL A 48 5.35 5.87 13.85
N VAL A 49 5.27 5.18 12.70
CA VAL A 49 4.89 5.76 11.42
C VAL A 49 3.66 5.03 10.89
N ILE A 50 2.56 5.77 10.72
CA ILE A 50 1.29 5.24 10.19
C ILE A 50 1.14 5.73 8.74
N VAL A 51 0.96 4.79 7.82
CA VAL A 51 0.72 5.06 6.40
C VAL A 51 -0.73 4.72 6.08
N GLU A 52 -1.51 5.72 5.72
CA GLU A 52 -2.93 5.56 5.32
C GLU A 52 -3.06 5.64 3.80
N THR A 53 -3.78 4.69 3.21
CA THR A 53 -4.21 4.75 1.80
C THR A 53 -5.37 5.72 1.63
N VAL A 54 -5.31 6.60 0.63
CA VAL A 54 -6.40 7.53 0.32
C VAL A 54 -7.09 7.11 -0.98
N GLY A 55 -8.30 6.53 -0.89
CA GLY A 55 -9.18 6.26 -2.04
C GLY A 55 -9.17 4.82 -2.58
N VAL A 56 -9.78 4.64 -3.75
CA VAL A 56 -9.95 3.35 -4.45
C VAL A 56 -8.86 3.18 -5.52
N GLY A 57 -8.06 2.12 -5.41
CA GLY A 57 -7.00 1.77 -6.38
C GLY A 57 -6.05 0.74 -5.79
N GLN A 58 -5.24 0.08 -6.64
CA GLN A 58 -4.29 -1.02 -6.35
C GLN A 58 -3.15 -0.69 -5.35
N SER A 59 -3.36 0.33 -4.51
CA SER A 59 -2.42 0.86 -3.54
C SER A 59 -2.27 -0.03 -2.29
N GLU A 60 -3.22 -0.90 -1.97
CA GLU A 60 -3.17 -1.68 -0.72
C GLU A 60 -1.98 -2.64 -0.70
N THR A 61 -1.74 -3.33 -1.82
CA THR A 61 -0.59 -4.23 -1.95
C THR A 61 0.73 -3.45 -1.93
N GLU A 62 0.76 -2.23 -2.48
CA GLU A 62 1.95 -1.38 -2.44
C GLU A 62 2.25 -0.91 -1.02
N VAL A 63 1.22 -0.49 -0.27
CA VAL A 63 1.36 -0.11 1.14
C VAL A 63 1.80 -1.29 1.98
N ALA A 64 1.20 -2.47 1.79
CA ALA A 64 1.60 -3.68 2.50
C ALA A 64 3.08 -4.07 2.24
N ARG A 65 3.67 -3.64 1.12
CA ARG A 65 5.09 -3.88 0.78
C ARG A 65 6.04 -2.80 1.29
N MET A 66 5.57 -1.78 1.98
CA MET A 66 6.44 -0.76 2.60
C MET A 66 6.30 -0.65 4.12
N VAL A 67 5.30 -1.29 4.72
CA VAL A 67 5.08 -1.29 6.17
C VAL A 67 5.46 -2.64 6.79
N ASP A 68 5.70 -2.64 8.10
CA ASP A 68 5.93 -3.88 8.85
C ASP A 68 4.64 -4.67 9.08
N CYS A 69 3.59 -3.96 9.49
CA CYS A 69 2.29 -4.51 9.87
C CYS A 69 1.20 -3.81 9.05
N PHE A 70 0.45 -4.56 8.27
CA PHE A 70 -0.66 -4.06 7.47
C PHE A 70 -2.00 -4.36 8.14
N ILE A 71 -2.78 -3.31 8.40
CA ILE A 71 -4.09 -3.39 9.04
C ILE A 71 -5.17 -3.10 8.02
N SER A 72 -6.10 -4.04 7.86
CA SER A 72 -7.28 -3.85 7.03
C SER A 72 -8.45 -3.38 7.89
N LEU A 73 -8.87 -2.12 7.72
CA LEU A 73 -10.03 -1.57 8.41
C LEU A 73 -11.30 -1.86 7.61
N GLN A 74 -12.27 -2.51 8.25
CA GLN A 74 -13.53 -2.97 7.68
C GLN A 74 -14.71 -2.35 8.45
N ILE A 75 -15.89 -2.38 7.84
CA ILE A 75 -17.18 -2.08 8.49
C ILE A 75 -18.14 -3.23 8.21
N ALA A 76 -19.08 -3.47 9.11
CA ALA A 76 -20.13 -4.47 8.92
C ALA A 76 -21.44 -3.84 8.44
N GLY A 77 -22.26 -4.61 7.71
CA GLY A 77 -23.61 -4.19 7.30
C GLY A 77 -23.63 -3.24 6.10
N GLY A 78 -22.53 -3.19 5.33
CA GLY A 78 -22.40 -2.32 4.15
C GLY A 78 -23.11 -2.85 2.90
N GLY A 79 -23.76 -4.02 2.98
CA GLY A 79 -24.43 -4.67 1.86
C GLY A 79 -23.49 -5.41 0.90
N ASP A 80 -22.18 -5.34 1.14
CA ASP A 80 -21.13 -5.96 0.31
C ASP A 80 -20.02 -6.54 1.20
N ASP A 81 -20.39 -7.15 2.33
CA ASP A 81 -19.45 -7.70 3.33
C ASP A 81 -18.51 -8.76 2.72
N LEU A 82 -18.94 -9.40 1.61
CA LEU A 82 -18.14 -10.31 0.78
C LEU A 82 -17.11 -9.59 -0.11
N GLN A 83 -17.30 -8.31 -0.45
CA GLN A 83 -16.34 -7.53 -1.24
C GLN A 83 -15.11 -7.10 -0.44
N GLY A 84 -15.20 -7.10 0.89
CA GLY A 84 -14.05 -6.97 1.79
C GLY A 84 -13.17 -8.23 1.80
N ILE A 85 -13.77 -9.40 1.53
CA ILE A 85 -13.09 -10.68 1.27
C ILE A 85 -12.55 -10.70 -0.18
N LYS A 86 -11.87 -9.62 -0.60
CA LYS A 86 -11.05 -9.66 -1.81
C LYS A 86 -9.88 -10.59 -1.54
N LYS A 87 -9.72 -11.61 -2.37
CA LYS A 87 -8.61 -12.57 -2.31
C LYS A 87 -7.24 -11.90 -2.08
N GLY A 88 -6.98 -10.77 -2.73
CA GLY A 88 -5.71 -10.04 -2.58
C GLY A 88 -5.53 -9.26 -1.27
N LEU A 89 -6.59 -8.80 -0.60
CA LEU A 89 -6.48 -8.02 0.64
C LEU A 89 -6.25 -8.93 1.84
N MET A 90 -6.98 -10.04 1.90
CA MET A 90 -6.82 -11.03 2.98
C MET A 90 -5.45 -11.71 2.96
N GLU A 91 -4.84 -11.86 1.78
CA GLU A 91 -3.50 -12.43 1.63
C GLU A 91 -2.39 -11.53 2.21
N VAL A 92 -2.63 -10.22 2.30
CA VAL A 92 -1.61 -9.26 2.78
C VAL A 92 -1.87 -8.74 4.19
N ALA A 93 -3.07 -8.93 4.74
CA ALA A 93 -3.49 -8.44 6.04
C ALA A 93 -2.83 -9.20 7.20
N ASP A 94 -2.15 -8.45 8.08
CA ASP A 94 -1.60 -8.96 9.33
C ASP A 94 -2.63 -8.86 10.46
N LEU A 95 -3.50 -7.85 10.39
CA LEU A 95 -4.67 -7.65 11.24
C LEU A 95 -5.87 -7.22 10.40
N ILE A 96 -7.07 -7.70 10.76
CA ILE A 96 -8.35 -7.21 10.25
C ILE A 96 -9.07 -6.56 11.42
N VAL A 97 -9.52 -5.32 11.25
CA VAL A 97 -10.23 -4.56 12.28
C VAL A 97 -11.59 -4.17 11.76
N ILE A 98 -12.66 -4.61 12.40
CA ILE A 98 -14.03 -4.23 12.06
C ILE A 98 -14.44 -3.08 12.97
N ASN A 99 -14.52 -1.89 12.39
CA ASN A 99 -14.88 -0.66 13.09
C ASN A 99 -16.41 -0.47 13.11
N LYS A 100 -16.87 0.50 13.90
CA LYS A 100 -18.29 0.81 14.16
C LYS A 100 -19.01 -0.31 14.91
N ASP A 101 -18.31 -0.93 15.86
CA ASP A 101 -18.90 -1.85 16.82
C ASP A 101 -19.65 -1.08 17.91
N ASP A 102 -20.69 -0.32 17.56
CA ASP A 102 -21.44 0.55 18.46
C ASP A 102 -22.96 0.48 18.23
N GLY A 103 -23.73 0.82 19.27
CA GLY A 103 -25.19 0.83 19.24
C GLY A 103 -25.81 -0.48 18.75
N ASP A 104 -26.72 -0.39 17.78
CA ASP A 104 -27.41 -1.57 17.23
C ASP A 104 -26.53 -2.40 16.27
N ASN A 105 -25.30 -1.96 15.99
CA ASN A 105 -24.42 -2.60 15.00
C ASN A 105 -23.61 -3.78 15.55
N HIS A 106 -23.62 -4.01 16.88
CA HIS A 106 -22.89 -5.09 17.54
C HIS A 106 -23.13 -6.46 16.89
N THR A 107 -24.39 -6.76 16.54
CA THR A 107 -24.76 -8.05 15.92
C THR A 107 -24.13 -8.21 14.54
N ASN A 108 -24.16 -7.17 13.70
CA ASN A 108 -23.57 -7.23 12.36
C ASN A 108 -22.05 -7.37 12.44
N VAL A 109 -21.42 -6.64 13.36
CA VAL A 109 -19.98 -6.72 13.61
C VAL A 109 -19.57 -8.13 14.05
N ALA A 110 -20.33 -8.75 14.95
CA ALA A 110 -20.06 -10.13 15.38
C ALA A 110 -20.16 -11.14 14.22
N ILE A 111 -21.17 -11.00 13.35
CA ILE A 111 -21.32 -11.83 12.14
C ILE A 111 -20.12 -11.64 11.21
N ALA A 112 -19.78 -10.38 10.89
CA ALA A 112 -18.65 -10.08 10.01
C ALA A 112 -17.33 -10.61 10.59
N ARG A 113 -17.12 -10.48 11.91
CA ARG A 113 -15.95 -11.02 12.59
C ARG A 113 -15.81 -12.52 12.36
N HIS A 114 -16.89 -13.25 12.61
CA HIS A 114 -16.91 -14.70 12.43
C HIS A 114 -16.64 -15.11 10.97
N MET A 115 -17.17 -14.36 10.00
CA MET A 115 -16.90 -14.60 8.58
C MET A 115 -15.41 -14.42 8.23
N TYR A 116 -14.79 -13.34 8.69
CA TYR A 116 -13.35 -13.11 8.44
C TYR A 116 -12.47 -14.14 9.15
N GLU A 117 -12.79 -14.51 10.39
CA GLU A 117 -12.07 -15.56 11.13
C GLU A 117 -12.14 -16.90 10.38
N SER A 118 -13.33 -17.27 9.91
CA SER A 118 -13.54 -18.50 9.12
C SER A 118 -12.75 -18.49 7.81
N ALA A 119 -12.74 -17.36 7.10
CA ALA A 119 -11.98 -17.24 5.85
C ALA A 119 -10.46 -17.30 6.10
N LEU A 120 -9.94 -16.67 7.16
CA LEU A 120 -8.52 -16.72 7.52
C LEU A 120 -8.06 -18.13 7.94
N HIS A 121 -8.96 -18.97 8.45
CA HIS A 121 -8.64 -20.37 8.75
C HIS A 121 -8.41 -21.23 7.50
N ILE A 122 -8.99 -20.86 6.37
CA ILE A 122 -8.88 -21.59 5.10
C ILE A 122 -7.66 -21.11 4.30
N LEU A 123 -7.29 -19.83 4.44
CA LEU A 123 -6.18 -19.23 3.71
C LEU A 123 -4.83 -19.63 4.32
N ARG A 124 -3.82 -19.73 3.46
CA ARG A 124 -2.43 -19.91 3.91
C ARG A 124 -1.99 -18.63 4.63
N ARG A 125 -1.33 -18.81 5.78
CA ARG A 125 -0.70 -17.70 6.51
C ARG A 125 0.39 -17.05 5.66
N LYS A 126 0.46 -15.72 5.73
CA LYS A 126 1.54 -14.91 5.16
C LYS A 126 2.89 -15.18 5.83
N TYR A 127 2.88 -15.37 7.15
CA TYR A 127 4.03 -15.71 7.98
C TYR A 127 3.72 -16.96 8.80
N ASP A 128 4.66 -17.89 8.91
CA ASP A 128 4.45 -19.10 9.71
C ASP A 128 4.32 -18.77 11.20
N GLU A 129 4.99 -17.69 11.63
CA GLU A 129 5.07 -17.21 13.00
C GLU A 129 3.84 -16.41 13.45
N TRP A 130 2.95 -16.02 12.52
CA TRP A 130 1.79 -15.19 12.82
C TRP A 130 0.49 -15.71 12.20
N GLN A 131 -0.53 -15.85 13.03
CA GLN A 131 -1.91 -16.04 12.58
C GLN A 131 -2.59 -14.65 12.57
N PRO A 132 -3.05 -14.15 11.41
CA PRO A 132 -3.78 -12.90 11.36
C PRO A 132 -4.99 -12.90 12.31
N ARG A 133 -5.17 -11.80 13.04
CA ARG A 133 -6.25 -11.65 14.03
C ARG A 133 -7.36 -10.77 13.47
N VAL A 134 -8.61 -11.13 13.77
CA VAL A 134 -9.78 -10.28 13.52
C VAL A 134 -10.21 -9.63 14.83
N LEU A 135 -10.22 -8.31 14.86
CA LEU A 135 -10.55 -7.49 16.02
C LEU A 135 -11.75 -6.60 15.70
N THR A 136 -12.40 -6.08 16.72
CA THR A 136 -13.52 -5.15 16.59
C THR A 136 -13.23 -3.90 17.40
N CYS A 137 -13.70 -2.75 16.93
CA CYS A 137 -13.56 -1.50 17.66
C CYS A 137 -14.72 -0.53 17.37
N SER A 138 -14.90 0.44 18.26
CA SER A 138 -15.61 1.67 17.94
C SER A 138 -14.60 2.82 18.07
N ALA A 139 -14.17 3.34 16.92
CA ALA A 139 -13.33 4.54 16.89
C ALA A 139 -14.06 5.77 17.46
N LEU A 140 -15.40 5.82 17.35
CA LEU A 140 -16.23 6.91 17.87
C LEU A 140 -16.26 6.89 19.40
N GLU A 141 -16.50 5.72 19.99
CA GLU A 141 -16.53 5.53 21.45
C GLU A 141 -15.15 5.30 22.07
N LYS A 142 -14.08 5.26 21.24
CA LYS A 142 -12.70 5.00 21.63
C LYS A 142 -12.50 3.65 22.34
N ARG A 143 -13.24 2.62 21.92
CA ARG A 143 -13.18 1.26 22.47
C ARG A 143 -12.54 0.29 21.49
N GLY A 144 -11.73 -0.65 21.97
CA GLY A 144 -11.02 -1.63 21.14
C GLY A 144 -9.68 -1.12 20.58
N ILE A 145 -9.32 0.15 20.82
CA ILE A 145 -8.11 0.77 20.25
C ILE A 145 -6.85 0.25 20.94
N ASP A 146 -6.89 0.09 22.26
CA ASP A 146 -5.75 -0.46 23.02
C ASP A 146 -5.49 -1.91 22.64
N GLU A 147 -6.54 -2.70 22.45
CA GLU A 147 -6.44 -4.11 22.02
C GLU A 147 -5.82 -4.24 20.63
N ILE A 148 -6.16 -3.33 19.70
CA ILE A 148 -5.52 -3.26 18.38
C ILE A 148 -4.02 -2.94 18.54
N TRP A 149 -3.68 -1.97 19.38
CA TRP A 149 -2.28 -1.60 19.62
C TRP A 149 -1.47 -2.76 20.20
N HIS A 150 -2.02 -3.48 21.20
CA HIS A 150 -1.38 -4.68 21.75
C HIS A 150 -1.20 -5.77 20.68
N ALA A 151 -2.16 -5.97 19.78
CA ALA A 151 -2.01 -6.93 18.69
C ALA A 151 -0.88 -6.55 17.70
N ILE A 152 -0.67 -5.25 17.45
CA ILE A 152 0.48 -4.77 16.65
C ILE A 152 1.80 -5.07 17.38
N ILE A 153 1.85 -4.85 18.70
CA ILE A 153 3.04 -5.16 19.51
C ILE A 153 3.33 -6.67 19.51
N ASP A 154 2.31 -7.50 19.67
CA ASP A 154 2.42 -8.96 19.61
C ASP A 154 2.99 -9.40 18.25
N PHE A 155 2.45 -8.85 17.15
CA PHE A 155 2.94 -9.11 15.80
C PHE A 155 4.41 -8.75 15.65
N LYS A 156 4.78 -7.52 16.04
CA LYS A 156 6.17 -7.05 16.01
C LYS A 156 7.07 -7.96 16.81
N THR A 157 6.64 -8.37 18.00
CA THR A 157 7.41 -9.25 18.89
C THR A 157 7.63 -10.62 18.26
N ALA A 158 6.58 -11.25 17.73
CA ALA A 158 6.65 -12.56 17.08
C ALA A 158 7.62 -12.56 15.88
N LEU A 159 7.49 -11.58 14.97
CA LEU A 159 8.35 -11.48 13.79
C LEU A 159 9.78 -11.04 14.12
N THR A 160 9.97 -10.27 15.19
CA THR A 160 11.32 -9.91 15.65
C THR A 160 12.02 -11.13 16.23
N ALA A 161 11.34 -11.92 17.06
CA ALA A 161 11.90 -13.11 17.69
C ALA A 161 12.36 -14.17 16.68
N SER A 162 11.68 -14.29 15.53
CA SER A 162 12.10 -15.19 14.45
C SER A 162 13.10 -14.59 13.46
N GLY A 163 13.44 -13.30 13.60
CA GLY A 163 14.26 -12.55 12.64
C GLY A 163 13.53 -12.21 11.33
N ARG A 164 12.26 -12.61 11.18
CA ARG A 164 11.44 -12.37 9.99
C ARG A 164 11.27 -10.89 9.69
N LEU A 165 11.11 -10.06 10.72
CA LEU A 165 10.89 -8.62 10.57
C LEU A 165 12.05 -7.96 9.80
N GLN A 166 13.29 -8.29 10.18
CA GLN A 166 14.48 -7.75 9.52
C GLN A 166 14.60 -8.24 8.08
N GLN A 167 14.31 -9.52 7.82
CA GLN A 167 14.31 -10.08 6.46
C GLN A 167 13.28 -9.38 5.56
N VAL A 168 12.07 -9.15 6.08
CA VAL A 168 11.02 -8.42 5.36
C VAL A 168 11.50 -7.02 5.01
N ARG A 169 12.02 -6.23 5.96
CA ARG A 169 12.53 -4.88 5.70
C ARG A 169 13.68 -4.85 4.69
N GLN A 170 14.59 -5.82 4.73
CA GLN A 170 15.65 -5.97 3.73
C GLN A 170 15.09 -6.22 2.34
N GLN A 171 14.16 -7.18 2.22
CA GLN A 171 13.50 -7.51 0.96
C GLN A 171 12.73 -6.31 0.40
N GLN A 172 11.99 -5.60 1.25
CA GLN A 172 11.29 -4.37 0.86
C GLN A 172 12.25 -3.32 0.32
N SER A 173 13.47 -3.21 0.87
CA SER A 173 14.49 -2.24 0.44
C SER A 173 15.06 -2.60 -0.93
N VAL A 174 15.31 -3.89 -1.17
CA VAL A 174 15.71 -4.40 -2.49
C VAL A 174 14.62 -4.15 -3.53
N GLU A 175 13.36 -4.46 -3.21
CA GLU A 175 12.23 -4.25 -4.11
C GLU A 175 12.03 -2.77 -4.44
N TRP A 176 12.22 -1.89 -3.46
CA TRP A 176 12.15 -0.45 -3.69
C TRP A 176 13.27 0.01 -4.63
N LEU A 177 14.54 -0.34 -4.35
CA LEU A 177 15.66 0.07 -5.21
C LEU A 177 15.44 -0.37 -6.65
N ARG A 178 14.98 -1.62 -6.85
CA ARG A 178 14.67 -2.15 -8.17
C ARG A 178 13.61 -1.32 -8.88
N LYS A 179 12.44 -1.13 -8.25
CA LYS A 179 11.34 -0.35 -8.83
C LYS A 179 11.76 1.10 -9.14
N GLN A 180 12.53 1.70 -8.24
CA GLN A 180 13.02 3.07 -8.43
C GLN A 180 14.01 3.18 -9.58
N THR A 181 14.89 2.20 -9.74
CA THR A 181 15.79 2.16 -10.89
C THR A 181 14.98 2.05 -12.19
N GLU A 182 13.98 1.17 -12.23
CA GLU A 182 13.09 1.01 -13.40
C GLU A 182 12.35 2.32 -13.72
N GLU A 183 11.78 2.98 -12.72
CA GLU A 183 11.07 4.27 -12.88
C GLU A 183 12.00 5.40 -13.33
N GLU A 184 13.17 5.57 -12.71
CA GLU A 184 14.12 6.63 -13.06
C GLU A 184 14.73 6.44 -14.46
N VAL A 185 15.03 5.19 -14.84
CA VAL A 185 15.49 4.89 -16.21
C VAL A 185 14.42 5.28 -17.23
N LEU A 186 13.15 4.97 -16.98
CA LEU A 186 12.05 5.38 -17.86
C LEU A 186 11.92 6.90 -17.89
N ASN A 187 11.97 7.59 -16.74
CA ASN A 187 11.88 9.04 -16.67
C ASN A 187 13.00 9.71 -17.49
N HIS A 188 14.25 9.25 -17.35
CA HIS A 188 15.37 9.76 -18.13
C HIS A 188 15.21 9.50 -19.63
N LEU A 189 14.72 8.31 -20.00
CA LEU A 189 14.50 7.96 -21.41
C LEU A 189 13.42 8.86 -22.04
N PHE A 190 12.29 9.07 -21.36
CA PHE A 190 11.21 9.93 -21.85
C PHE A 190 11.51 11.44 -21.73
N ALA A 191 12.48 11.83 -20.89
CA ALA A 191 12.97 13.20 -20.84
C ALA A 191 13.90 13.54 -22.03
N ASN A 192 14.42 12.55 -22.74
CA ASN A 192 15.23 12.78 -23.93
C ASN A 192 14.35 13.24 -25.11
N GLU A 193 14.63 14.44 -25.64
CA GLU A 193 13.81 15.06 -26.70
C GLU A 193 13.74 14.23 -27.99
N ASP A 194 14.82 13.55 -28.37
CA ASP A 194 14.85 12.74 -29.59
C ASP A 194 14.02 11.47 -29.42
N PHE A 195 14.14 10.81 -28.27
CA PHE A 195 13.29 9.66 -27.96
C PHE A 195 11.81 10.05 -27.83
N ASP A 196 11.46 11.11 -27.09
CA ASP A 196 10.07 11.56 -26.94
C ASP A 196 9.46 11.94 -28.30
N ARG A 197 10.23 12.63 -29.15
CA ARG A 197 9.80 12.95 -30.52
C ARG A 197 9.52 11.68 -31.33
N TYR A 198 10.46 10.73 -31.35
CA TYR A 198 10.31 9.48 -32.09
C TYR A 198 9.14 8.65 -31.55
N TYR A 199 9.02 8.53 -30.24
CA TYR A 199 7.92 7.86 -29.54
C TYR A 199 6.55 8.44 -29.92
N ARG A 200 6.38 9.76 -29.87
CA ARG A 200 5.12 10.42 -30.26
C ARG A 200 4.78 10.21 -31.74
N GLN A 201 5.78 10.23 -32.63
CA GLN A 201 5.57 9.94 -34.05
C GLN A 201 5.09 8.50 -34.26
N THR A 202 5.71 7.52 -33.58
CA THR A 202 5.27 6.12 -33.63
C THR A 202 3.84 5.96 -33.10
N LEU A 203 3.49 6.61 -31.99
CA LEU A 203 2.13 6.58 -31.45
C LEU A 203 1.10 7.15 -32.45
N LEU A 204 1.42 8.25 -33.12
CA LEU A 204 0.56 8.82 -34.16
C LEU A 204 0.40 7.88 -35.36
N ALA A 205 1.48 7.22 -35.80
CA ALA A 205 1.42 6.25 -36.89
C ALA A 205 0.55 5.03 -36.54
N VAL A 206 0.63 4.54 -35.29
CA VAL A 206 -0.25 3.47 -34.80
C VAL A 206 -1.70 3.94 -34.73
N LYS A 207 -1.94 5.13 -34.17
CA LYS A 207 -3.30 5.71 -34.07
C LYS A 207 -3.96 5.90 -35.43
N ASN A 208 -3.18 6.25 -36.46
CA ASN A 208 -3.65 6.46 -37.82
C ASN A 208 -3.68 5.16 -38.66
N ASN A 209 -3.42 3.99 -38.04
CA ASN A 209 -3.35 2.68 -38.71
C ASN A 209 -2.31 2.59 -39.84
N THR A 210 -1.31 3.47 -39.88
CA THR A 210 -0.20 3.41 -40.84
C THR A 210 0.94 2.50 -40.36
N LEU A 211 0.90 2.09 -39.08
CA LEU A 211 1.86 1.18 -38.47
C LEU A 211 1.14 0.23 -37.49
N SER A 212 1.48 -1.05 -37.50
CA SER A 212 0.93 -1.98 -36.50
C SER A 212 1.58 -1.75 -35.12
N PRO A 213 0.87 -1.98 -33.99
CA PRO A 213 1.47 -1.86 -32.66
C PRO A 213 2.74 -2.71 -32.48
N ARG A 214 2.77 -3.92 -33.05
CA ARG A 214 3.93 -4.82 -32.98
C ARG A 214 5.13 -4.26 -33.74
N THR A 215 4.91 -3.68 -34.92
CA THR A 215 5.97 -3.05 -35.70
C THR A 215 6.48 -1.79 -35.01
N GLY A 216 5.58 -0.97 -34.44
CA GLY A 216 5.95 0.22 -33.67
C GLY A 216 6.82 -0.11 -32.46
N LEU A 217 6.46 -1.14 -31.68
CA LEU A 217 7.29 -1.60 -30.55
C LEU A 217 8.69 -2.03 -30.99
N ARG A 218 8.80 -2.78 -32.11
CA ARG A 218 10.09 -3.20 -32.65
C ARG A 218 10.96 -1.99 -33.03
N GLN A 219 10.39 -1.02 -33.75
CA GLN A 219 11.10 0.20 -34.15
C GLN A 219 11.58 1.02 -32.95
N LEU A 220 10.74 1.17 -31.92
CA LEU A 220 11.14 1.84 -30.68
C LEU A 220 12.28 1.10 -29.97
N SER A 221 12.24 -0.23 -29.95
CA SER A 221 13.28 -1.05 -29.32
C SER A 221 14.61 -0.94 -30.07
N GLU A 222 14.58 -0.99 -31.40
CA GLU A 222 15.75 -0.79 -32.27
C GLU A 222 16.35 0.62 -32.10
N PHE A 223 15.51 1.65 -32.02
CA PHE A 223 15.95 3.02 -31.75
C PHE A 223 16.67 3.13 -30.40
N ILE A 224 16.07 2.55 -29.34
CA ILE A 224 16.68 2.57 -28.00
C ILE A 224 18.04 1.88 -28.02
N GLN A 225 18.13 0.70 -28.63
CA GLN A 225 19.37 -0.07 -28.71
C GLN A 225 20.47 0.73 -29.43
N THR A 226 20.16 1.27 -30.60
CA THR A 226 21.14 1.96 -31.46
C THR A 226 21.62 3.30 -30.87
N GLN A 227 20.75 4.01 -30.15
CA GLN A 227 21.07 5.37 -29.68
C GLN A 227 21.65 5.42 -28.26
N TYR A 228 21.38 4.40 -27.43
CA TYR A 228 21.75 4.44 -26.01
C TYR A 228 22.60 3.26 -25.54
N PHE A 229 22.73 2.19 -26.33
CA PHE A 229 23.42 0.97 -25.90
C PHE A 229 24.50 0.45 -26.89
N ASP A 230 24.53 0.97 -28.12
CA ASP A 230 25.60 0.75 -29.11
C ASP A 230 26.57 1.94 -29.17
#